data_AF-A0A5E4ZCD2-F1
#
_entry.id   AF-A0A5E4ZCD2-F1
#
_cell.length_a   1.000
_cell.length_b   1.000
_cell.length_c   1.000
_cell.angle_alpha   90.00
_cell.angle_beta   90.00
_cell.angle_gamma   90.00
#
_symmetry.space_group_name_H-M   'P 1'
#
loop_
_entity.id
_entity.type
_entity.pdbx_description
1 polymer ?
#
loop_
_entity_poly.entity_id
_entity_poly.type
_entity_poly.pdbx_seq_one_letter_code
_entity_poly.pdbx_strand_id
1 'polypeptide(L)'
;MRIPVIFEHEGEDGFRQREAHTIDELTQRSGIVLATGGGAVLRAENRECIKSRGTVVYLRATPHDLWLRTRRDKNRPLLQTADPRARLEQLFQERDALYRECATFVIETGRPSVNALVNMVLMQLEVAGIVPIGPHLELEADVHADGGDVVDAKGASDEAHGESTEGGEGIGSTGSTGSTGSASEAAGTGTPNAGTHANEPIPSDAAGTAMSPIRDTVSR
;
A
#
# COMPACT_ATOMS: atom_id res chain seq x y z
N MET A 1 -16.02 7.91 12.87
CA MET A 1 -14.83 7.73 13.75
C MET A 1 -13.60 7.65 12.85
N ARG A 2 -12.47 8.28 13.20
CA ARG A 2 -11.28 8.30 12.35
C ARG A 2 -10.42 7.05 12.61
N ILE A 3 -9.80 6.46 11.58
CA ILE A 3 -8.93 5.27 11.71
C ILE A 3 -7.84 5.47 12.78
N PRO A 4 -7.11 6.61 12.86
CA PRO A 4 -6.11 6.83 13.91
C PRO A 4 -6.67 6.68 15.33
N VAL A 5 -7.91 7.14 15.57
CA VAL A 5 -8.56 7.05 16.88
C VAL A 5 -8.81 5.60 17.29
N ILE A 6 -9.17 4.72 16.33
CA ILE A 6 -9.36 3.29 16.61
C ILE A 6 -8.02 2.65 16.96
N PHE A 7 -6.95 2.96 16.22
CA PHE A 7 -5.60 2.45 16.50
C PHE A 7 -5.09 2.91 17.88
N GLU A 8 -5.38 4.15 18.28
CA GLU A 8 -4.99 4.71 19.58
C GLU A 8 -5.70 4.02 20.76
N HIS A 9 -6.98 3.69 20.63
CA HIS A 9 -7.77 3.13 21.74
C HIS A 9 -7.80 1.60 21.78
N GLU A 10 -7.78 0.94 20.62
CA GLU A 10 -8.03 -0.51 20.50
C GLU A 10 -6.82 -1.26 19.91
N GLY A 11 -5.77 -0.54 19.50
CA GLY A 11 -4.64 -1.13 18.81
C GLY A 11 -4.98 -1.66 17.41
N GLU A 12 -4.01 -2.30 16.78
CA GLU A 12 -4.21 -2.88 15.45
C GLU A 12 -5.19 -4.07 15.49
N ASP A 13 -5.13 -4.93 16.50
CA ASP A 13 -5.97 -6.12 16.58
C ASP A 13 -7.47 -5.79 16.68
N GLY A 14 -7.83 -4.76 17.47
CA GLY A 14 -9.20 -4.27 17.57
C GLY A 14 -9.69 -3.65 16.26
N PHE A 15 -8.86 -2.82 15.62
CA PHE A 15 -9.15 -2.31 14.28
C PHE A 15 -9.41 -3.45 13.27
N ARG A 16 -8.55 -4.48 13.28
CA ARG A 16 -8.69 -5.63 12.39
C ARG A 16 -9.96 -6.42 12.68
N GLN A 17 -10.41 -6.49 13.94
CA GLN A 17 -11.66 -7.16 14.31
C GLN A 17 -12.88 -6.45 13.75
N ARG A 18 -12.89 -5.11 13.82
CA ARG A 18 -13.90 -4.30 13.15
C ARG A 18 -13.83 -4.45 11.63
N GLU A 19 -12.63 -4.41 11.05
CA GLU A 19 -12.41 -4.58 9.61
C GLU A 19 -12.99 -5.92 9.12
N ALA A 20 -12.75 -7.01 9.86
CA ALA A 20 -13.26 -8.33 9.51
C ALA A 20 -14.79 -8.41 9.52
N HIS A 21 -15.42 -7.84 10.55
CA HIS A 21 -16.89 -7.79 10.63
C HIS A 21 -17.48 -6.97 9.48
N THR A 22 -16.90 -5.80 9.17
CA THR A 22 -17.35 -4.97 8.05
C THR A 22 -17.15 -5.64 6.69
N ILE A 23 -16.04 -6.37 6.49
CA ILE A 23 -15.82 -7.14 5.25
C ILE A 23 -16.85 -8.26 5.13
N ASP A 24 -17.11 -9.01 6.19
CA ASP A 24 -18.12 -10.07 6.17
C ASP A 24 -19.52 -9.52 5.81
N GLU A 25 -19.93 -8.41 6.41
CA GLU A 25 -21.22 -7.77 6.11
C GLU A 25 -21.28 -7.25 4.66
N LEU A 26 -20.28 -6.50 4.22
CA LEU A 26 -20.31 -5.87 2.89
C LEU A 26 -20.19 -6.88 1.76
N THR A 27 -19.42 -7.96 1.94
CA THR A 27 -19.26 -9.01 0.91
C THR A 27 -20.52 -9.84 0.67
N GLN A 28 -21.54 -9.76 1.54
CA GLN A 28 -22.85 -10.40 1.32
C GLN A 28 -23.76 -9.57 0.41
N ARG A 29 -23.43 -8.30 0.17
CA ARG A 29 -24.22 -7.40 -0.69
C ARG A 29 -23.92 -7.68 -2.16
N SER A 30 -24.95 -7.60 -2.99
CA SER A 30 -24.83 -7.72 -4.45
C SER A 30 -24.79 -6.35 -5.13
N GLY A 31 -24.16 -6.27 -6.31
CA GLY A 31 -24.16 -5.06 -7.15
C GLY A 31 -23.34 -3.89 -6.60
N ILE A 32 -22.32 -4.17 -5.77
CA ILE A 32 -21.43 -3.15 -5.21
C ILE A 32 -20.00 -3.29 -5.73
N VAL A 33 -19.26 -2.19 -5.69
CA VAL A 33 -17.80 -2.19 -5.80
C VAL A 33 -17.23 -1.91 -4.42
N LEU A 34 -16.43 -2.85 -3.89
CA LEU A 34 -15.83 -2.73 -2.56
C LEU A 34 -14.32 -2.45 -2.66
N ALA A 35 -13.92 -1.24 -2.30
CA ALA A 35 -12.50 -0.92 -2.10
C ALA A 35 -12.07 -1.33 -0.68
N THR A 36 -11.24 -2.36 -0.57
CA THR A 36 -10.77 -2.87 0.73
C THR A 36 -9.59 -2.07 1.28
N GLY A 37 -9.42 -2.07 2.61
CA GLY A 37 -8.22 -1.57 3.25
C GLY A 37 -6.98 -2.38 2.87
N GLY A 38 -5.81 -1.75 2.86
CA GLY A 38 -4.56 -2.42 2.47
C GLY A 38 -4.13 -3.56 3.41
N GLY A 39 -4.70 -3.69 4.61
CA GLY A 39 -4.41 -4.84 5.48
C GLY A 39 -5.53 -5.88 5.53
N ALA A 40 -6.59 -5.72 4.74
CA ALA A 40 -7.75 -6.63 4.74
C ALA A 40 -7.35 -8.08 4.50
N VAL A 41 -6.34 -8.32 3.65
CA VAL A 41 -5.87 -9.67 3.29
C VAL A 41 -5.06 -10.36 4.39
N LEU A 42 -4.68 -9.67 5.47
CA LEU A 42 -3.86 -10.29 6.53
C LEU A 42 -4.61 -11.40 7.27
N ARG A 43 -5.93 -11.22 7.46
CA ARG A 43 -6.79 -12.22 8.10
C ARG A 43 -7.30 -13.24 7.10
N ALA A 44 -7.19 -14.51 7.43
CA ALA A 44 -7.60 -15.61 6.56
C ALA A 44 -9.11 -15.58 6.30
N GLU A 45 -9.90 -15.22 7.31
CA GLU A 45 -11.36 -15.12 7.22
C GLU A 45 -11.78 -14.06 6.20
N ASN A 46 -11.07 -12.93 6.15
CA ASN A 46 -11.31 -11.89 5.15
C ASN A 46 -10.98 -12.38 3.75
N ARG A 47 -9.85 -13.08 3.58
CA ARG A 47 -9.47 -13.66 2.28
C ARG A 47 -10.54 -14.63 1.79
N GLU A 48 -11.06 -15.48 2.66
CA GLU A 48 -12.13 -16.42 2.33
C GLU A 48 -13.43 -15.70 1.92
N CYS A 49 -13.88 -14.72 2.69
CA CYS A 49 -15.09 -13.94 2.37
C CYS A 49 -14.96 -13.22 1.02
N ILE A 50 -13.81 -12.58 0.78
CA ILE A 50 -13.57 -11.80 -0.44
C ILE A 50 -13.46 -12.72 -1.67
N LYS A 51 -12.80 -13.87 -1.55
CA LYS A 51 -12.63 -14.85 -2.64
C LYS A 51 -13.93 -15.57 -2.98
N SER A 52 -14.70 -15.98 -1.97
CA SER A 52 -15.90 -16.82 -2.17
C SER A 52 -17.14 -16.04 -2.60
N ARG A 53 -17.20 -14.72 -2.32
CA ARG A 53 -18.40 -13.90 -2.52
C ARG A 53 -18.25 -12.78 -3.56
N GLY A 54 -17.10 -12.68 -4.22
CA GLY A 54 -16.85 -11.59 -5.16
C GLY A 54 -15.80 -11.91 -6.20
N THR A 55 -15.69 -11.02 -7.19
CA THR A 55 -14.56 -10.98 -8.12
C THR A 55 -13.50 -10.04 -7.57
N VAL A 56 -12.27 -10.51 -7.47
CA VAL A 56 -11.20 -9.75 -6.81
C VAL A 56 -10.24 -9.20 -7.86
N VAL A 57 -10.12 -7.87 -7.89
CA VAL A 57 -9.15 -7.18 -8.75
C VAL A 57 -8.02 -6.64 -7.90
N TYR A 58 -6.82 -7.17 -8.07
CA TYR A 58 -5.62 -6.65 -7.44
C TYR A 58 -4.96 -5.60 -8.33
N LEU A 59 -5.05 -4.35 -7.90
CA LEU A 59 -4.37 -3.21 -8.49
C LEU A 59 -2.91 -3.14 -7.99
N ARG A 60 -2.02 -3.82 -8.71
CA ARG A 60 -0.60 -3.94 -8.36
C ARG A 60 0.14 -2.65 -8.71
N ALA A 61 0.94 -2.17 -7.77
CA ALA A 61 1.80 -1.01 -7.92
C ALA A 61 3.17 -1.32 -7.31
N THR A 62 4.24 -0.79 -7.89
CA THR A 62 5.56 -0.97 -7.30
C THR A 62 5.68 -0.20 -5.98
N PRO A 63 6.53 -0.62 -5.03
CA PRO A 63 6.78 0.14 -3.79
C PRO A 63 7.15 1.60 -4.05
N HIS A 64 7.90 1.85 -5.13
CA HIS A 64 8.25 3.20 -5.57
C HIS A 64 7.02 4.04 -5.96
N ASP A 65 6.10 3.47 -6.75
CA ASP A 65 4.87 4.18 -7.15
C ASP A 65 3.95 4.44 -5.94
N LEU A 66 3.86 3.46 -5.04
CA LEU A 66 3.12 3.60 -3.78
C LEU A 66 3.71 4.74 -2.92
N TRP A 67 5.04 4.83 -2.83
CA TRP A 67 5.70 5.90 -2.11
C TRP A 67 5.40 7.28 -2.71
N LEU A 68 5.49 7.42 -4.04
CA LEU A 68 5.17 8.68 -4.73
C LEU A 68 3.73 9.15 -4.43
N ARG A 69 2.78 8.22 -4.38
CA ARG A 69 1.35 8.49 -4.10
C ARG A 69 1.07 8.80 -2.64
N THR A 70 1.80 8.19 -1.70
CA THR A 70 1.46 8.21 -0.27
C THR A 70 2.34 9.12 0.59
N ARG A 71 3.51 9.57 0.10
CA ARG A 71 4.49 10.36 0.88
C ARG A 71 3.99 11.66 1.51
N ARG A 72 2.83 12.20 1.10
CA ARG A 72 2.20 13.41 1.68
C ARG A 72 0.94 13.12 2.49
N ASP A 73 0.54 11.85 2.59
CA ASP A 73 -0.71 11.44 3.23
C ASP A 73 -0.50 11.11 4.71
N LYS A 74 -1.00 11.99 5.60
CA LYS A 74 -0.89 11.84 7.06
C LYS A 74 -1.92 10.87 7.64
N ASN A 75 -2.91 10.41 6.86
CA ASN A 75 -3.95 9.50 7.33
C ASN A 75 -3.54 8.03 7.21
N ARG A 76 -2.23 7.75 7.10
CA ARG A 76 -1.66 6.40 6.95
C ARG A 76 -0.84 6.05 8.20
N PRO A 77 -1.46 5.55 9.28
CA PRO A 77 -0.76 5.25 10.54
C PRO A 77 0.49 4.40 10.35
N LEU A 78 0.41 3.35 9.51
CA LEU A 78 1.53 2.44 9.25
C LEU A 78 2.70 3.08 8.50
N LEU A 79 2.52 4.25 7.88
CA LEU A 79 3.58 4.98 7.17
C LEU A 79 4.12 6.17 7.96
N GLN A 80 3.60 6.44 9.17
CA GLN A 80 4.13 7.47 10.07
C GLN A 80 5.37 6.93 10.82
N THR A 81 6.41 6.59 10.06
CA THR A 81 7.67 6.02 10.58
C THR A 81 8.87 6.85 10.10
N ALA A 82 10.06 6.61 10.66
CA ALA A 82 11.27 7.31 10.25
C ALA A 82 11.66 7.05 8.78
N ASP A 83 11.36 5.85 8.25
CA ASP A 83 11.58 5.49 6.85
C ASP A 83 10.32 4.85 6.22
N PRO A 84 9.39 5.70 5.71
CA PRO A 84 8.16 5.22 5.08
C PRO A 84 8.41 4.39 3.82
N ARG A 85 9.55 4.58 3.14
CA ARG A 85 9.87 3.84 1.91
C ARG A 85 10.26 2.40 2.24
N ALA A 86 11.17 2.21 3.20
CA ALA A 86 11.52 0.88 3.69
C ALA A 86 10.28 0.16 4.24
N ARG A 87 9.40 0.89 4.95
CA ARG A 87 8.15 0.30 5.45
C ARG A 87 7.23 -0.16 4.33
N LEU A 88 7.09 0.61 3.24
CA LEU A 88 6.32 0.18 2.06
C LEU A 88 6.89 -1.07 1.40
N GLU A 89 8.21 -1.18 1.30
CA GLU A 89 8.88 -2.35 0.72
C GLU A 89 8.61 -3.61 1.57
N GLN A 90 8.70 -3.52 2.89
CA GLN A 90 8.33 -4.61 3.80
C GLN A 90 6.86 -5.01 3.65
N LEU A 91 5.95 -4.03 3.69
CA LEU A 91 4.51 -4.28 3.53
C LEU A 91 4.19 -4.94 2.19
N PHE A 92 4.91 -4.56 1.13
CA PHE A 92 4.76 -5.19 -0.18
C PHE A 92 5.21 -6.66 -0.16
N GLN A 93 6.37 -6.96 0.42
CA GLN A 93 6.88 -8.33 0.56
C GLN A 93 5.96 -9.22 1.39
N GLU A 94 5.41 -8.68 2.49
CA GLU A 94 4.46 -9.40 3.35
C GLU A 94 3.13 -9.71 2.66
N ARG A 95 2.68 -8.84 1.75
CA ARG A 95 1.27 -8.85 1.27
C ARG A 95 1.10 -9.21 -0.21
N ASP A 96 2.10 -9.06 -1.07
CA ASP A 96 1.97 -9.33 -2.53
C ASP A 96 1.50 -10.77 -2.79
N ALA A 97 2.04 -11.76 -2.06
CA ALA A 97 1.61 -13.15 -2.16
C ALA A 97 0.13 -13.34 -1.77
N LEU A 98 -0.31 -12.69 -0.68
CA LEU A 98 -1.70 -12.77 -0.22
C LEU A 98 -2.67 -12.08 -1.19
N TYR A 99 -2.28 -10.93 -1.75
CA TYR A 99 -3.10 -10.28 -2.78
C TYR A 99 -3.24 -11.15 -4.02
N ARG A 100 -2.15 -11.75 -4.49
CA ARG A 100 -2.17 -12.67 -5.64
C ARG A 100 -3.01 -13.91 -5.39
N GLU A 101 -2.94 -14.46 -4.18
CA GLU A 101 -3.72 -15.63 -3.77
C GLU A 101 -5.23 -15.35 -3.78
N CYS A 102 -5.64 -14.10 -3.49
CA CYS A 102 -7.04 -13.67 -3.55
C CYS A 102 -7.50 -13.23 -4.93
N ALA A 103 -6.61 -12.73 -5.77
CA ALA A 103 -6.95 -12.04 -7.01
C ALA A 103 -7.52 -12.99 -8.07
N THR A 104 -8.68 -12.63 -8.62
CA THR A 104 -9.15 -13.15 -9.91
C THR A 104 -8.36 -12.51 -11.05
N PHE A 105 -8.11 -11.20 -10.95
CA PHE A 105 -7.33 -10.43 -11.91
C PHE A 105 -6.24 -9.62 -11.23
N VAL A 106 -5.06 -9.58 -11.82
CA VAL A 106 -3.95 -8.71 -11.39
C VAL A 106 -3.70 -7.68 -12.48
N ILE A 107 -3.79 -6.39 -12.13
CA ILE A 107 -3.63 -5.27 -13.07
C ILE A 107 -2.54 -4.34 -12.56
N GLU A 108 -1.53 -4.10 -13.38
CA GLU A 108 -0.41 -3.19 -13.08
C GLU A 108 -0.83 -1.72 -13.26
N THR A 109 -0.62 -0.88 -12.25
CA THR A 109 -1.14 0.51 -12.20
C THR A 109 -0.11 1.60 -12.46
N GLY A 110 1.07 1.27 -12.98
CA GLY A 110 2.23 2.19 -13.01
C GLY A 110 2.15 3.38 -13.99
N ARG A 111 1.56 3.21 -15.18
CA ARG A 111 1.54 4.22 -16.26
C ARG A 111 0.18 4.74 -16.71
N PRO A 112 -0.94 3.98 -16.65
CA PRO A 112 -2.20 4.44 -17.21
C PRO A 112 -2.82 5.56 -16.36
N SER A 113 -3.59 6.45 -17.02
CA SER A 113 -4.51 7.34 -16.32
C SER A 113 -5.57 6.53 -15.58
N VAL A 114 -6.29 7.16 -14.63
CA VAL A 114 -7.41 6.50 -13.93
C VAL A 114 -8.42 5.93 -14.93
N ASN A 115 -8.77 6.68 -15.97
CA ASN A 115 -9.70 6.22 -17.01
C ASN A 115 -9.17 5.00 -17.77
N ALA A 116 -7.89 4.99 -18.14
CA ALA A 116 -7.29 3.84 -18.78
C ALA A 116 -7.28 2.61 -17.86
N LEU A 117 -7.03 2.79 -16.55
CA LEU A 117 -7.09 1.71 -15.58
C LEU A 117 -8.52 1.17 -15.41
N VAL A 118 -9.52 2.03 -15.36
CA VAL A 118 -10.94 1.63 -15.31
C VAL A 118 -11.31 0.82 -16.55
N ASN A 119 -10.92 1.27 -17.75
CA ASN A 119 -11.16 0.53 -18.99
C ASN A 119 -10.49 -0.85 -18.98
N MET A 120 -9.25 -0.95 -18.48
CA MET A 120 -8.58 -2.24 -18.33
C MET A 120 -9.34 -3.18 -17.38
N VAL A 121 -9.87 -2.67 -16.27
CA VAL A 121 -10.69 -3.45 -15.33
C VAL A 121 -11.97 -3.92 -16.03
N LEU A 122 -12.70 -3.02 -16.69
CA LEU A 122 -13.94 -3.35 -17.39
C LEU A 122 -13.71 -4.43 -18.47
N MET A 123 -12.67 -4.29 -19.28
CA MET A 123 -12.30 -5.29 -20.29
C MET A 123 -12.09 -6.69 -19.66
N GLN A 124 -11.39 -6.78 -18.52
CA GLN A 124 -11.18 -8.07 -17.84
C GLN A 124 -12.51 -8.66 -17.33
N LEU A 125 -13.38 -7.83 -16.77
CA LEU A 125 -14.68 -8.27 -16.26
C LEU A 125 -15.63 -8.71 -17.38
N GLU A 126 -15.59 -8.06 -18.54
CA GLU A 126 -16.39 -8.42 -19.72
C GLU A 126 -15.94 -9.74 -20.34
N VAL A 127 -14.62 -9.92 -20.53
CA VAL A 127 -14.05 -11.16 -21.07
C VAL A 127 -14.38 -12.36 -20.17
N ALA A 128 -14.48 -12.14 -18.87
CA ALA A 128 -14.88 -13.17 -17.91
C ALA A 128 -16.40 -13.36 -17.78
N GLY A 129 -17.21 -12.60 -18.52
CA GLY A 129 -18.67 -12.68 -18.48
C GLY A 129 -19.29 -12.19 -17.15
N ILE A 130 -18.55 -11.41 -16.36
CA ILE A 130 -19.00 -10.89 -15.06
C ILE A 130 -19.88 -9.66 -15.26
N VAL A 131 -19.57 -8.84 -16.26
CA VAL A 131 -20.39 -7.70 -16.68
C VAL A 131 -20.73 -7.81 -18.17
N PRO A 132 -21.86 -7.23 -18.63
CA PRO A 132 -22.20 -7.21 -20.04
C PRO A 132 -21.15 -6.47 -20.87
N ILE A 133 -20.90 -6.93 -22.09
CA ILE A 133 -20.05 -6.22 -23.05
C ILE A 133 -20.73 -4.90 -23.41
N GLY A 134 -20.13 -3.78 -23.02
CA GLY A 134 -20.64 -2.44 -23.27
C GLY A 134 -19.63 -1.56 -23.99
N PRO A 135 -20.07 -0.43 -24.59
CA PRO A 135 -19.12 0.57 -25.07
C PRO A 135 -18.35 1.12 -23.87
N HIS A 136 -17.04 0.87 -23.80
CA HIS A 136 -16.21 1.38 -22.73
C HIS A 136 -16.06 2.91 -22.86
N LEU A 137 -16.82 3.64 -22.06
CA LEU A 137 -16.70 5.09 -21.78
C LEU A 137 -16.30 5.96 -22.99
N GLU A 138 -17.24 6.19 -23.91
CA GLU A 138 -17.28 7.49 -24.61
C GLU A 138 -17.77 8.51 -23.57
N LEU A 139 -16.83 9.13 -22.85
CA LEU A 139 -17.16 10.22 -21.95
C LEU A 139 -17.56 11.41 -22.84
N GLU A 140 -18.82 11.84 -22.80
CA GLU A 140 -19.21 13.11 -23.39
C GLU A 140 -18.26 14.18 -22.86
N ALA A 141 -17.49 14.75 -23.77
CA ALA A 141 -16.72 15.94 -23.50
C ALA A 141 -17.73 17.07 -23.34
N ASP A 142 -18.24 17.27 -22.13
CA ASP A 142 -18.80 18.54 -21.70
C ASP A 142 -17.64 19.54 -21.62
N VAL A 143 -17.24 19.99 -22.81
CA VAL A 143 -16.42 21.16 -23.02
C VAL A 143 -17.33 22.35 -22.72
N HIS A 144 -17.42 22.73 -21.45
CA HIS A 144 -17.77 24.12 -21.12
C HIS A 144 -16.57 24.98 -21.53
N ALA A 145 -16.52 25.29 -22.83
CA ALA A 145 -15.82 26.44 -23.34
C ALA A 145 -16.63 27.67 -22.93
N ASP A 146 -16.38 28.18 -21.73
CA ASP A 146 -16.61 29.60 -21.48
C ASP A 146 -15.29 30.31 -21.75
N GLY A 147 -15.24 30.92 -22.93
CA GLY A 147 -14.13 31.73 -23.37
C GLY A 147 -14.22 33.11 -22.74
N GLY A 148 -13.10 33.52 -22.15
CA GLY A 148 -12.66 34.92 -22.17
C GLY A 148 -13.16 35.80 -21.04
N ASP A 149 -12.25 36.17 -20.16
CA ASP A 149 -11.85 37.58 -20.16
C ASP A 149 -10.36 37.71 -19.86
N VAL A 150 -9.62 38.22 -20.85
CA VAL A 150 -8.25 38.69 -20.70
C VAL A 150 -8.38 40.16 -20.34
N VAL A 151 -8.20 40.50 -19.06
CA VAL A 151 -8.02 41.89 -18.66
C VAL A 151 -6.53 42.20 -18.53
N ASP A 152 -6.11 43.08 -19.43
CA ASP A 152 -4.81 43.73 -19.51
C ASP A 152 -4.36 44.34 -18.18
N ALA A 153 -3.10 44.10 -17.80
CA ALA A 153 -2.40 44.93 -16.83
C ALA A 153 -1.11 45.47 -17.46
N LYS A 154 -1.10 46.77 -17.76
CA LYS A 154 0.02 47.53 -18.31
C LYS A 154 0.38 48.70 -17.38
N GLY A 155 1.68 48.86 -17.10
CA GLY A 155 2.35 50.09 -16.65
C GLY A 155 2.45 50.27 -15.12
N ALA A 156 3.64 50.18 -14.51
CA ALA A 156 4.63 51.26 -14.29
C ALA A 156 4.18 52.23 -13.16
N SER A 157 4.97 52.66 -12.18
CA SER A 157 6.42 52.92 -12.06
C SER A 157 6.75 53.33 -10.60
N ASP A 158 8.03 53.20 -10.23
CA ASP A 158 8.83 53.96 -9.23
C ASP A 158 8.29 54.25 -7.81
N GLU A 159 9.09 53.90 -6.80
CA GLU A 159 9.88 54.87 -6.02
C GLU A 159 10.96 54.15 -5.19
N ALA A 160 12.18 54.70 -5.25
CA ALA A 160 13.35 54.32 -4.47
C ALA A 160 13.51 55.21 -3.23
N HIS A 161 14.01 54.65 -2.13
CA HIS A 161 14.83 55.25 -1.05
C HIS A 161 15.29 54.03 -0.22
N GLY A 162 16.56 53.76 0.12
CA GLY A 162 17.72 54.63 0.31
C GLY A 162 18.26 54.34 1.72
N GLU A 163 19.58 54.08 1.81
CA GLU A 163 20.44 54.16 3.01
C GLU A 163 20.61 52.88 3.88
N SER A 164 21.71 52.13 3.75
CA SER A 164 23.05 52.23 4.42
C SER A 164 22.97 51.80 5.91
N THR A 165 23.85 50.97 6.48
CA THR A 165 25.32 51.04 6.58
C THR A 165 25.89 49.76 7.24
N GLU A 166 27.10 49.36 6.79
CA GLU A 166 28.30 48.92 7.54
C GLU A 166 28.22 47.71 8.51
N GLY A 167 29.22 46.84 8.65
CA GLY A 167 30.63 46.77 8.21
C GLY A 167 31.21 45.43 8.69
N GLY A 168 32.17 44.84 7.97
CA GLY A 168 33.58 44.82 8.38
C GLY A 168 33.98 43.45 8.95
N GLU A 169 34.59 42.57 8.15
CA GLU A 169 36.05 42.31 8.08
C GLU A 169 36.60 41.40 9.19
N GLY A 170 37.43 40.41 8.80
CA GLY A 170 38.16 39.58 9.76
C GLY A 170 38.85 38.36 9.16
N ILE A 171 40.06 38.58 8.67
CA ILE A 171 41.00 37.66 8.02
C ILE A 171 41.86 36.83 9.01
N GLY A 172 42.29 35.64 8.55
CA GLY A 172 43.54 34.94 8.94
C GLY A 172 43.52 34.13 10.25
N SER A 173 44.39 33.15 10.51
CA SER A 173 45.37 32.36 9.75
C SER A 173 45.93 31.30 10.73
N THR A 174 46.50 30.17 10.22
CA THR A 174 47.46 29.25 10.91
C THR A 174 46.91 28.48 12.13
N GLY A 175 47.30 27.25 12.48
CA GLY A 175 48.40 26.34 12.15
C GLY A 175 48.69 25.51 13.43
N SER A 176 49.36 24.35 13.30
CA SER A 176 49.94 23.55 14.42
C SER A 176 48.95 22.67 15.20
N THR A 177 49.21 21.45 15.70
CA THR A 177 50.24 20.38 15.66
C THR A 177 49.63 19.22 16.47
N GLY A 178 50.08 17.99 16.26
CA GLY A 178 49.44 16.79 16.82
C GLY A 178 49.77 16.44 18.28
N SER A 179 49.28 15.28 18.72
CA SER A 179 50.04 14.26 19.48
C SER A 179 49.13 13.08 19.88
N THR A 180 49.71 11.86 19.79
CA THR A 180 49.57 10.68 20.68
C THR A 180 48.16 10.13 20.96
N GLY A 181 47.81 8.87 20.67
CA GLY A 181 48.58 7.64 20.90
C GLY A 181 48.17 7.05 22.25
N SER A 182 47.42 5.95 22.27
CA SER A 182 47.49 4.88 23.28
C SER A 182 46.58 3.70 22.92
N ALA A 183 47.21 2.53 22.89
CA ALA A 183 46.63 1.21 22.71
C ALA A 183 46.06 0.65 24.03
N SER A 184 45.13 -0.31 23.92
CA SER A 184 44.88 -1.40 24.87
C SER A 184 43.90 -2.34 24.15
N GLU A 185 44.33 -3.40 23.47
CA GLU A 185 44.55 -4.74 24.05
C GLU A 185 43.47 -5.16 25.07
N ALA A 186 42.61 -6.08 24.64
CA ALA A 186 42.17 -7.22 25.44
C ALA A 186 41.74 -8.35 24.48
N ALA A 187 42.59 -9.36 24.39
CA ALA A 187 42.32 -10.65 23.80
C ALA A 187 41.24 -11.40 24.60
N GLY A 188 40.43 -12.20 23.92
CA GLY A 188 39.40 -13.04 24.53
C GLY A 188 38.88 -14.08 23.56
N THR A 189 39.71 -15.10 23.34
CA THR A 189 39.47 -16.33 22.60
C THR A 189 38.23 -17.10 23.08
N GLY A 190 37.41 -17.63 22.15
CA GLY A 190 36.35 -18.58 22.51
C GLY A 190 35.42 -18.99 21.35
N THR A 191 35.86 -19.92 20.51
CA THR A 191 35.00 -20.87 19.78
C THR A 191 35.56 -22.27 20.03
N PRO A 192 34.83 -23.38 19.77
CA PRO A 192 33.39 -23.55 19.58
C PRO A 192 32.81 -24.59 20.59
N ASN A 193 31.49 -24.74 20.69
CA ASN A 193 30.96 -26.01 21.19
C ASN A 193 29.87 -26.55 20.25
N ALA A 194 30.15 -27.76 19.75
CA ALA A 194 29.24 -28.62 19.02
C ALA A 194 28.34 -29.35 20.03
N GLY A 195 27.06 -29.48 19.68
CA GLY A 195 26.06 -30.14 20.51
C GLY A 195 24.88 -30.63 19.67
N THR A 196 25.16 -31.65 18.87
CA THR A 196 24.35 -32.82 18.48
C THR A 196 22.83 -32.79 18.64
N HIS A 197 22.17 -33.01 17.50
CA HIS A 197 20.91 -33.74 17.23
C HIS A 197 20.00 -34.17 18.39
N ALA A 198 18.73 -33.77 18.29
CA ALA A 198 17.60 -34.69 18.45
C ALA A 198 16.47 -34.29 17.47
N ASN A 199 16.26 -35.18 16.50
CA ASN A 199 15.16 -35.19 15.55
C ASN A 199 13.99 -35.87 16.27
N GLU A 200 12.92 -35.16 16.62
CA GLU A 200 11.71 -35.79 17.16
C GLU A 200 10.69 -36.06 16.04
N PRO A 201 10.05 -37.24 16.05
CA PRO A 201 9.28 -37.74 14.93
C PRO A 201 7.87 -37.14 14.84
N ILE A 202 7.44 -36.95 13.59
CA ILE A 202 6.06 -36.73 13.17
C ILE A 202 5.25 -38.01 13.49
N PRO A 203 4.10 -37.94 14.19
CA PRO A 203 3.16 -39.05 14.19
C PRO A 203 2.39 -39.09 12.86
N SER A 204 2.66 -40.14 12.08
CA SER A 204 1.80 -40.63 11.00
C SER A 204 0.84 -41.70 11.53
N ASP A 205 -0.21 -41.95 10.75
CA ASP A 205 -1.27 -42.97 10.88
C ASP A 205 -2.48 -42.57 11.74
N ALA A 206 -3.72 -42.86 11.36
CA ALA A 206 -4.30 -43.43 10.14
C ALA A 206 -5.84 -43.40 10.28
N ALA A 207 -6.52 -43.78 9.20
CA ALA A 207 -7.96 -44.03 9.04
C ALA A 207 -8.81 -42.77 8.82
N GLY A 208 -9.50 -42.57 7.69
CA GLY A 208 -10.03 -43.54 6.74
C GLY A 208 -11.55 -43.55 6.87
N THR A 209 -12.24 -42.74 6.08
CA THR A 209 -13.61 -43.01 5.63
C THR A 209 -13.81 -42.32 4.28
N ALA A 210 -14.09 -43.14 3.28
CA ALA A 210 -14.38 -42.78 1.89
C ALA A 210 -15.89 -42.64 1.65
N MET A 211 -16.23 -41.97 0.54
CA MET A 211 -17.50 -42.01 -0.24
C MET A 211 -18.72 -41.35 0.43
N SER A 212 -19.56 -40.53 -0.24
CA SER A 212 -19.83 -40.33 -1.67
C SER A 212 -20.72 -39.07 -1.88
N PRO A 213 -21.05 -38.67 -3.13
CA PRO A 213 -21.50 -37.32 -3.50
C PRO A 213 -23.02 -37.14 -3.51
N ILE A 214 -23.49 -35.90 -3.33
CA ILE A 214 -24.87 -35.46 -3.61
C ILE A 214 -24.72 -34.31 -4.63
N ARG A 215 -24.72 -34.59 -5.94
CA ARG A 215 -25.87 -34.60 -6.86
C ARG A 215 -26.65 -33.29 -6.91
N ASP A 216 -26.51 -32.64 -8.07
CA ASP A 216 -27.41 -31.69 -8.69
C ASP A 216 -28.90 -32.03 -8.47
N THR A 217 -29.71 -31.00 -8.25
CA THR A 217 -31.09 -30.98 -8.74
C THR A 217 -31.48 -29.55 -9.10
N VAL A 218 -31.46 -29.30 -10.41
CA VAL A 218 -32.32 -28.30 -11.08
C VAL A 218 -33.74 -28.85 -11.09
N SER A 219 -34.73 -28.07 -10.66
CA SER A 219 -36.07 -28.02 -11.31
C SER A 219 -37.01 -26.98 -10.68
N ARG A 220 -37.51 -26.13 -11.59
CA ARG A 220 -38.74 -25.32 -11.61
C ARG A 220 -38.74 -23.96 -10.92
#